data_AF-T1BWU1-F1
#
_entry.id   AF-T1BWU1-F1
#
_cell.length_a   1.000
_cell.length_b   1.000
_cell.length_c   1.000
_cell.angle_alpha   90.00
_cell.angle_beta   90.00
_cell.angle_gamma   90.00
#
_symmetry.space_group_name_H-M   'P 1'
#
loop_
_entity.id
_entity.type
_entity.pdbx_description
1 polymer ?
#
loop_
_entity_poly.entity_id
_entity_poly.type
_entity_poly.pdbx_seq_one_letter_code
_entity_poly.pdbx_strand_id
1 'polypeptide(L)'
;EKTGRGAVEPVMNPLQAENALKAIQEKEGLILNDEQKAAARMILTTDNRYSGINGYAGVGKTTMLKPAIESLQNGAAFSALINAGYQVIGLGPQHSAVHALKDAGIIEARTLQSWLADRQAGKRLTDKTVVVIDEAGLTNAKDLESTMKRIEKAGARAILVGDIKQYES
;
A
#
# COMPACT_ATOMS: atom_id res chain seq x y z
N GLU A 1 -5.58 19.30 -0.90
CA GLU A 1 -4.28 19.02 -0.23
C GLU A 1 -4.34 18.71 1.28
N LYS A 2 -5.31 19.18 2.08
CA LYS A 2 -5.35 18.95 3.55
C LYS A 2 -5.79 17.55 4.03
N THR A 3 -6.35 16.69 3.19
CA THR A 3 -6.92 15.38 3.62
C THR A 3 -5.96 14.20 3.46
N GLY A 4 -4.85 14.39 2.74
CA GLY A 4 -3.90 13.33 2.40
C GLY A 4 -2.57 13.39 3.17
N ARG A 5 -1.95 14.57 3.31
CA ARG A 5 -0.63 14.73 3.93
C ARG A 5 -0.73 14.90 5.45
N GLY A 6 0.08 14.17 6.22
CA GLY A 6 0.07 14.21 7.69
C GLY A 6 -1.31 13.91 8.30
N ALA A 7 -2.11 13.09 7.63
CA ALA A 7 -3.53 12.88 7.90
C ALA A 7 -3.82 11.59 8.69
N VAL A 8 -2.82 10.75 8.93
CA VAL A 8 -2.91 9.50 9.70
C VAL A 8 -1.69 9.34 10.59
N GLU A 9 -1.80 8.59 11.68
CA GLU A 9 -0.64 8.25 12.49
C GLU A 9 0.27 7.25 11.75
N PRO A 10 1.61 7.38 11.83
CA PRO A 10 2.52 6.34 11.38
C PRO A 10 2.18 4.97 12.00
N VAL A 11 2.44 3.88 11.27
CA VAL A 11 2.30 2.53 11.82
C VAL A 11 3.25 2.36 13.01
N MET A 12 4.46 2.88 12.86
CA MET A 12 5.51 2.86 13.87
C MET A 12 6.54 3.96 13.61
N ASN A 13 7.35 4.25 14.63
CA ASN A 13 8.45 5.21 14.46
C ASN A 13 9.61 4.60 13.64
N PRO A 14 10.57 5.42 13.16
CA PRO A 14 11.63 4.92 12.29
C PRO A 14 12.54 3.86 12.91
N LEU A 15 12.79 3.91 14.22
CA LEU A 15 13.60 2.91 14.92
C LEU A 15 12.85 1.58 15.05
N GLN A 16 11.56 1.63 15.37
CA GLN A 16 10.70 0.46 15.41
C GLN A 16 10.59 -0.20 14.03
N ALA A 17 10.46 0.59 12.96
CA ALA A 17 10.44 0.09 11.58
C ALA A 17 11.72 -0.66 11.22
N GLU A 18 12.88 -0.08 11.51
CA GLU A 18 14.18 -0.74 11.27
C GLU A 18 14.30 -2.07 12.02
N ASN A 19 13.93 -2.09 13.30
CA ASN A 19 13.99 -3.30 14.12
C ASN A 19 13.01 -4.37 13.64
N ALA A 20 11.78 -3.99 13.26
CA ALA A 20 10.78 -4.91 12.74
C ALA A 20 11.23 -5.53 11.42
N LEU A 21 11.74 -4.72 10.48
CA LEU A 21 12.23 -5.20 9.19
C LEU A 21 13.46 -6.11 9.34
N LYS A 22 14.36 -5.80 10.27
CA LYS A 22 15.49 -6.67 10.58
C LYS A 22 15.03 -8.03 11.13
N ALA A 23 14.13 -8.03 12.11
CA ALA A 23 13.61 -9.25 12.71
C ALA A 23 12.87 -10.13 11.69
N ILE A 24 12.11 -9.52 10.77
CA ILE A 24 11.40 -10.25 9.71
C ILE A 24 12.39 -10.85 8.70
N GLN A 25 13.43 -10.10 8.29
CA GLN A 25 14.48 -10.63 7.43
C GLN A 25 15.18 -11.85 8.04
N GLU A 26 15.53 -11.79 9.32
CA GLU A 26 16.17 -12.90 10.04
C GLU A 26 15.23 -14.11 10.18
N LYS A 27 13.96 -13.88 10.51
CA LYS A 27 12.96 -14.94 10.71
C LYS A 27 12.56 -15.65 9.43
N GLU A 28 12.36 -14.89 8.36
CA GLU A 28 11.84 -15.39 7.07
C GLU A 28 12.95 -15.69 6.06
N GLY A 29 14.22 -15.45 6.42
CA GLY A 29 15.38 -15.63 5.52
C GLY A 29 15.38 -14.68 4.33
N LEU A 30 14.76 -13.50 4.46
CA LEU A 30 14.66 -12.51 3.39
C LEU A 30 15.92 -11.64 3.34
N ILE A 31 16.39 -11.36 2.14
CA ILE A 31 17.45 -10.39 1.89
C ILE A 31 16.84 -9.23 1.12
N LEU A 32 16.68 -8.08 1.80
CA LEU A 32 16.19 -6.86 1.17
C LEU A 32 17.36 -6.07 0.58
N ASN A 33 17.21 -5.58 -0.65
CA ASN A 33 18.10 -4.52 -1.13
C ASN A 33 17.76 -3.18 -0.46
N ASP A 34 18.65 -2.19 -0.57
CA ASP A 34 18.51 -0.90 0.11
C ASP A 34 17.20 -0.18 -0.27
N GLU A 35 16.81 -0.29 -1.53
CA GLU A 35 15.59 0.34 -2.01
C GLU A 35 14.35 -0.36 -1.43
N GLN A 36 14.37 -1.70 -1.28
CA GLN A 36 13.26 -2.51 -0.76
C GLN A 36 13.06 -2.17 0.71
N LYS A 37 14.17 -2.08 1.44
CA LYS A 37 14.20 -1.66 2.83
C LYS A 37 13.69 -0.23 3.01
N ALA A 38 14.15 0.71 2.18
CA ALA A 38 13.71 2.10 2.23
C ALA A 38 12.20 2.23 1.99
N ALA A 39 11.67 1.47 1.04
CA ALA A 39 10.26 1.47 0.75
C ALA A 39 9.40 0.85 1.86
N ALA A 40 9.84 -0.29 2.41
CA ALA A 40 9.21 -0.91 3.57
C ALA A 40 9.15 0.09 4.74
N ARG A 41 10.27 0.76 5.00
CA ARG A 41 10.36 1.80 6.04
C ARG A 41 9.40 2.95 5.76
N MET A 42 9.32 3.44 4.52
CA MET A 42 8.38 4.49 4.15
C MET A 42 6.93 4.07 4.45
N ILE A 43 6.52 2.87 4.05
CA ILE A 43 5.17 2.33 4.31
C ILE A 43 4.86 2.33 5.82
N LEU A 44 5.84 1.95 6.65
CA LEU A 44 5.67 1.83 8.09
C LEU A 44 5.73 3.18 8.84
N THR A 45 6.39 4.18 8.28
CA THR A 45 6.69 5.44 8.99
C THR A 45 5.95 6.65 8.46
N THR A 46 5.31 6.55 7.30
CA THR A 46 4.54 7.66 6.71
C THR A 46 3.29 7.99 7.54
N ASP A 47 3.05 9.28 7.72
CA ASP A 47 1.83 9.88 8.26
C ASP A 47 0.87 10.33 7.15
N ASN A 48 1.22 10.08 5.89
CA ASN A 48 0.35 10.35 4.75
C ASN A 48 -0.69 9.25 4.60
N ARG A 49 -1.95 9.66 4.42
CA ARG A 49 -3.06 8.76 4.14
C ARG A 49 -2.90 8.07 2.79
N TYR A 50 -2.37 8.79 1.81
CA TYR A 50 -2.19 8.30 0.46
C TYR A 50 -0.72 8.38 0.10
N SER A 51 -0.14 7.24 -0.26
CA SER A 51 1.25 7.15 -0.71
C SER A 51 1.28 6.45 -2.07
N GLY A 52 1.96 7.04 -3.05
CA GLY A 52 2.07 6.50 -4.41
C GLY A 52 3.35 5.72 -4.65
N ILE A 53 3.27 4.70 -5.52
CA ILE A 53 4.34 3.78 -5.91
C ILE A 53 4.32 3.55 -7.43
N ASN A 54 5.20 4.24 -8.17
CA ASN A 54 5.32 4.14 -9.63
C ASN A 54 6.27 3.05 -10.13
N GLY A 55 5.79 2.18 -11.02
CA GLY A 55 6.67 1.24 -11.73
C GLY A 55 7.50 1.93 -12.82
N TYR A 56 8.83 2.05 -12.60
CA TYR A 56 9.89 2.46 -13.55
C TYR A 56 10.20 3.98 -13.76
N ALA A 57 11.44 4.21 -14.22
CA ALA A 57 12.41 5.21 -13.76
C ALA A 57 12.37 6.61 -14.42
N GLY A 58 12.94 7.58 -13.69
CA GLY A 58 13.40 8.87 -14.22
C GLY A 58 12.94 10.06 -13.38
N VAL A 59 13.87 10.99 -13.12
CA VAL A 59 13.68 12.31 -12.48
C VAL A 59 13.30 12.34 -10.99
N GLY A 60 14.05 11.63 -10.13
CA GLY A 60 14.42 12.15 -8.81
C GLY A 60 13.34 12.29 -7.72
N LYS A 61 12.07 12.03 -8.02
CA LYS A 61 10.95 11.93 -7.04
C LYS A 61 10.30 10.54 -7.04
N THR A 62 10.84 9.63 -7.86
CA THR A 62 10.17 8.44 -8.41
C THR A 62 10.99 7.15 -8.22
N THR A 63 11.91 7.11 -7.24
CA THR A 63 12.98 6.08 -7.22
C THR A 63 12.74 4.92 -6.23
N MET A 64 11.77 4.97 -5.31
CA MET A 64 11.60 3.94 -4.25
C MET A 64 10.61 2.80 -4.57
N LEU A 65 10.24 2.57 -5.83
CA LEU A 65 8.88 2.12 -6.11
C LEU A 65 8.73 0.64 -6.54
N LYS A 66 9.58 0.09 -7.41
CA LYS A 66 9.70 -1.37 -7.60
C LYS A 66 10.03 -2.13 -6.29
N PRO A 67 10.92 -1.59 -5.44
CA PRO A 67 11.33 -2.23 -4.20
C PRO A 67 10.27 -2.20 -3.09
N ALA A 68 9.32 -1.26 -3.14
CA ALA A 68 8.16 -1.19 -2.26
C ALA A 68 7.16 -2.32 -2.52
N ILE A 69 6.90 -2.55 -3.80
CA ILE A 69 6.09 -3.66 -4.28
C ILE A 69 6.81 -4.95 -3.95
N GLU A 70 8.11 -5.05 -4.24
CA GLU A 70 8.91 -6.22 -3.86
C GLU A 70 8.95 -6.42 -2.35
N SER A 71 8.91 -5.37 -1.51
CA SER A 71 8.85 -5.51 -0.04
C SER A 71 7.47 -5.89 0.49
N LEU A 72 6.41 -5.47 -0.18
CA LEU A 72 5.07 -6.01 0.07
C LEU A 72 5.00 -7.46 -0.43
N GLN A 73 5.57 -7.76 -1.59
CA GLN A 73 5.59 -9.07 -2.27
C GLN A 73 6.46 -10.12 -1.59
N ASN A 74 7.63 -9.74 -1.09
CA ASN A 74 8.50 -10.59 -0.30
C ASN A 74 7.99 -10.73 1.15
N GLY A 75 6.89 -10.04 1.49
CA GLY A 75 6.20 -10.18 2.74
C GLY A 75 6.78 -9.37 3.90
N ALA A 76 7.88 -8.62 3.74
CA ALA A 76 8.49 -7.90 4.86
C ALA A 76 7.61 -6.75 5.37
N ALA A 77 7.18 -5.84 4.49
CA ALA A 77 6.31 -4.74 4.87
C ALA A 77 4.91 -5.24 5.29
N PHE A 78 4.40 -6.25 4.57
CA PHE A 78 3.13 -6.90 4.91
C PHE A 78 3.18 -7.53 6.30
N SER A 79 4.19 -8.35 6.61
CA SER A 79 4.36 -8.97 7.92
C SER A 79 4.51 -7.95 9.02
N ALA A 80 5.24 -6.86 8.79
CA ALA A 80 5.36 -5.77 9.75
C ALA A 80 4.00 -5.10 10.04
N LEU A 81 3.18 -4.88 9.00
CA LEU A 81 1.82 -4.36 9.15
C LEU A 81 0.93 -5.31 9.96
N ILE A 82 0.91 -6.60 9.61
CA ILE A 82 0.11 -7.61 10.32
C ILE A 82 0.57 -7.71 11.79
N ASN A 83 1.88 -7.76 12.04
CA ASN A 83 2.44 -7.79 13.40
C ASN A 83 2.11 -6.53 14.22
N ALA A 84 1.92 -5.38 13.54
CA ALA A 84 1.46 -4.14 14.16
C ALA A 84 -0.07 -4.05 14.29
N GLY A 85 -0.81 -5.11 13.96
CA GLY A 85 -2.26 -5.19 14.08
C GLY A 85 -3.04 -4.52 12.93
N TYR A 86 -2.36 -4.22 11.81
CA TYR A 86 -3.03 -3.68 10.64
C TYR A 86 -3.60 -4.79 9.76
N GLN A 87 -4.74 -4.51 9.14
CA GLN A 87 -5.28 -5.30 8.04
C GLN A 87 -4.78 -4.74 6.72
N VAL A 88 -4.46 -5.62 5.77
CA VAL A 88 -4.05 -5.21 4.42
C VAL A 88 -5.02 -5.78 3.40
N ILE A 89 -5.57 -4.92 2.54
CA ILE A 89 -6.52 -5.27 1.49
C ILE A 89 -5.92 -4.90 0.14
N GLY A 90 -5.96 -5.82 -0.83
CA GLY A 90 -5.49 -5.60 -2.19
C GLY A 90 -6.64 -5.32 -3.16
N LEU A 91 -6.52 -4.27 -3.97
CA LEU A 91 -7.44 -3.91 -5.04
C LEU A 91 -6.68 -3.80 -6.35
N GLY A 92 -7.11 -4.55 -7.36
CA GLY A 92 -6.58 -4.42 -8.73
C GLY A 92 -7.70 -4.14 -9.74
N PRO A 93 -7.40 -3.57 -10.92
CA PRO A 93 -8.41 -3.31 -11.94
C PRO A 93 -8.92 -4.59 -12.60
N GLN A 94 -8.10 -5.65 -12.60
CA GLN A 94 -8.39 -6.92 -13.27
C GLN A 94 -7.90 -8.13 -12.45
N HIS A 95 -8.36 -9.33 -12.81
CA HIS A 95 -8.03 -10.57 -12.09
C HIS A 95 -6.54 -10.90 -12.06
N SER A 96 -5.77 -10.55 -13.09
CA SER A 96 -4.31 -10.75 -13.09
C SER A 96 -3.59 -9.90 -12.05
N ALA A 97 -3.99 -8.63 -11.88
CA ALA A 97 -3.47 -7.77 -10.81
C ALA A 97 -3.86 -8.31 -9.42
N VAL A 98 -5.10 -8.80 -9.28
CA VAL A 98 -5.54 -9.47 -8.04
C VAL A 98 -4.69 -10.71 -7.74
N HIS A 99 -4.36 -11.52 -8.76
CA HIS A 99 -3.52 -12.69 -8.58
C HIS A 99 -2.11 -12.30 -8.14
N ALA A 100 -1.50 -11.30 -8.79
CA ALA A 100 -0.21 -10.77 -8.41
C ALA A 100 -0.18 -10.26 -6.96
N LEU A 101 -1.24 -9.58 -6.50
CA LEU A 101 -1.39 -9.17 -5.10
C LEU A 101 -1.49 -10.36 -4.14
N LYS A 102 -2.14 -11.46 -4.54
CA LYS A 102 -2.20 -12.67 -3.71
C LYS A 102 -0.87 -13.40 -3.63
N ASP A 103 -0.16 -13.48 -4.75
CA ASP A 103 1.18 -14.06 -4.82
C ASP A 103 2.18 -13.23 -4.00
N ALA A 104 1.89 -11.93 -3.86
CA ALA A 104 2.58 -11.01 -2.95
C ALA A 104 2.25 -11.22 -1.46
N GLY A 105 1.40 -12.19 -1.10
CA GLY A 105 0.98 -12.44 0.27
C GLY A 105 -0.23 -11.60 0.74
N ILE A 106 -0.80 -10.73 -0.09
CA ILE A 106 -2.03 -10.00 0.24
C ILE A 106 -3.23 -10.91 -0.03
N ILE A 107 -3.54 -11.76 0.95
CA ILE A 107 -4.57 -12.79 0.86
C ILE A 107 -5.95 -12.18 0.55
N GLU A 108 -6.28 -11.08 1.23
CA GLU A 108 -7.53 -10.32 1.06
C GLU A 108 -7.44 -9.39 -0.16
N ALA A 109 -7.42 -9.97 -1.36
CA ALA A 109 -7.38 -9.22 -2.62
C ALA A 109 -8.56 -9.54 -3.55
N ARG A 110 -9.12 -8.50 -4.19
CA ARG A 110 -10.22 -8.60 -5.17
C ARG A 110 -10.21 -7.43 -6.16
N THR A 111 -11.04 -7.50 -7.19
CA THR A 111 -11.11 -6.40 -8.16
C THR A 111 -11.69 -5.15 -7.51
N LEU A 112 -11.20 -3.98 -7.92
CA LEU A 112 -11.68 -2.70 -7.41
C LEU A 112 -13.17 -2.52 -7.67
N GLN A 113 -13.65 -2.90 -8.86
CA GLN A 113 -15.07 -2.87 -9.21
C GLN A 113 -15.91 -3.74 -8.27
N SER A 114 -15.49 -4.98 -7.99
CA SER A 114 -16.19 -5.87 -7.06
C SER A 114 -16.22 -5.29 -5.65
N TRP A 115 -15.12 -4.66 -5.22
CA TRP A 115 -15.04 -4.00 -3.92
C TRP A 115 -15.95 -2.77 -3.84
N LEU A 116 -16.08 -1.99 -4.92
CA LEU A 116 -17.00 -0.85 -4.98
C LEU A 116 -18.48 -1.29 -5.01
N ALA A 117 -18.80 -2.37 -5.73
CA ALA A 117 -20.15 -2.92 -5.79
C ALA A 117 -20.65 -3.41 -4.41
N ASP A 118 -19.74 -3.90 -3.58
CA ASP A 118 -20.02 -4.31 -2.21
C ASP A 118 -20.18 -3.08 -1.29
N ARG A 119 -21.41 -2.83 -0.84
CA ARG A 119 -21.75 -1.71 0.05
C ARG A 119 -21.18 -1.85 1.47
N GLN A 120 -20.82 -3.05 1.89
CA GLN A 120 -20.22 -3.30 3.19
C GLN A 120 -18.70 -3.16 3.17
N ALA A 121 -18.08 -3.21 1.99
CA ALA A 121 -16.65 -3.12 1.79
C ALA A 121 -15.99 -1.95 2.55
N GLY A 122 -16.52 -0.74 2.37
CA GLY A 122 -16.00 0.46 3.03
C GLY A 122 -16.29 0.50 4.53
N LYS A 123 -17.33 -0.20 5.01
CA LYS A 123 -17.70 -0.26 6.44
C LYS A 123 -16.81 -1.23 7.23
N ARG A 124 -16.13 -2.14 6.54
CA ARG A 124 -15.15 -3.06 7.15
C ARG A 124 -13.76 -2.43 7.30
N LEU A 125 -13.52 -1.27 6.70
CA LEU A 125 -12.27 -0.53 6.88
C LEU A 125 -12.23 0.13 8.26
N THR A 126 -11.03 0.24 8.81
CA THR A 126 -10.72 0.98 10.04
C THR A 126 -9.47 1.83 9.85
N ASP A 127 -9.11 2.64 10.85
CA ASP A 127 -7.84 3.37 10.92
C ASP A 127 -6.61 2.44 10.94
N LYS A 128 -6.81 1.17 11.29
CA LYS A 128 -5.84 0.07 11.18
C LYS A 128 -5.96 -0.73 9.88
N THR A 129 -6.43 -0.11 8.80
CA THR A 129 -6.45 -0.74 7.47
C THR A 129 -5.53 -0.02 6.48
N VAL A 130 -4.73 -0.82 5.76
CA VAL A 130 -3.94 -0.39 4.59
C VAL A 130 -4.56 -0.98 3.33
N VAL A 131 -4.96 -0.13 2.40
CA VAL A 131 -5.50 -0.57 1.10
C VAL A 131 -4.43 -0.40 0.02
N VAL A 132 -3.96 -1.50 -0.56
CA VAL A 132 -3.06 -1.49 -1.70
C VAL A 132 -3.88 -1.45 -2.98
N ILE A 133 -3.71 -0.42 -3.80
CA ILE A 133 -4.41 -0.25 -5.08
C ILE A 133 -3.39 -0.42 -6.20
N ASP A 134 -3.35 -1.59 -6.81
CA ASP A 134 -2.47 -1.90 -7.92
C ASP A 134 -3.01 -1.40 -9.25
N GLU A 135 -2.11 -1.06 -10.17
CA GLU A 135 -2.40 -0.46 -11.47
C GLU A 135 -3.37 0.73 -11.38
N ALA A 136 -3.16 1.60 -10.39
CA ALA A 136 -4.03 2.75 -10.15
C ALA A 136 -4.12 3.69 -11.36
N GLY A 137 -3.05 3.79 -12.17
CA GLY A 137 -3.02 4.53 -13.43
C GLY A 137 -3.95 3.96 -14.52
N LEU A 138 -4.27 2.67 -14.46
CA LEU A 138 -5.20 2.01 -15.39
C LEU A 138 -6.66 2.00 -14.88
N THR A 139 -6.88 2.47 -13.66
CA THR A 139 -8.20 2.52 -13.04
C THR A 139 -8.97 3.77 -13.47
N ASN A 140 -10.28 3.63 -13.72
CA ASN A 140 -11.16 4.77 -13.98
C ASN A 140 -11.12 5.77 -12.81
N ALA A 141 -10.88 7.06 -13.12
CA ALA A 141 -10.79 8.13 -12.13
C ALA A 141 -11.99 8.20 -11.16
N LYS A 142 -13.22 7.94 -11.62
CA LYS A 142 -14.42 7.93 -10.76
C LYS A 142 -14.41 6.79 -9.74
N ASP A 143 -13.91 5.63 -10.16
CA ASP A 143 -13.82 4.46 -9.31
C ASP A 143 -12.71 4.63 -8.28
N LEU A 144 -11.57 5.21 -8.71
CA LEU A 144 -10.49 5.58 -7.80
C LEU A 144 -10.97 6.64 -6.79
N GLU A 145 -11.63 7.71 -7.23
CA GLU A 145 -12.20 8.73 -6.33
C GLU A 145 -13.19 8.13 -5.33
N SER A 146 -14.08 7.26 -5.78
CA SER A 146 -15.05 6.56 -4.92
C SER A 146 -14.36 5.65 -3.89
N THR A 147 -13.26 5.03 -4.28
CA THR A 147 -12.43 4.19 -3.40
C THR A 147 -11.74 5.05 -2.34
N MET A 148 -11.11 6.15 -2.76
CA MET A 148 -10.40 7.08 -1.88
C MET A 148 -11.33 7.69 -0.83
N LYS A 149 -12.57 8.06 -1.21
CA LYS A 149 -13.60 8.58 -0.28
C LYS A 149 -13.98 7.57 0.80
N ARG A 150 -14.10 6.28 0.45
CA ARG A 150 -14.41 5.21 1.41
C ARG A 150 -13.25 4.99 2.38
N ILE A 151 -12.01 5.02 1.90
CA ILE A 151 -10.79 4.94 2.71
C ILE A 151 -10.71 6.14 3.66
N GLU A 152 -10.95 7.35 3.14
CA GLU A 152 -10.92 8.59 3.91
C GLU A 152 -11.89 8.53 5.10
N LYS A 153 -13.14 8.18 4.81
CA LYS A 153 -14.22 8.09 5.80
C LYS A 153 -13.92 7.09 6.92
N ALA A 154 -13.16 6.04 6.64
CA ALA A 154 -12.80 5.01 7.61
C ALA A 154 -11.55 5.35 8.44
N GLY A 155 -10.85 6.45 8.16
CA GLY A 155 -9.55 6.73 8.77
C GLY A 155 -8.41 5.86 8.24
N ALA A 156 -8.70 4.97 7.29
CA ALA A 156 -7.74 4.06 6.67
C ALA A 156 -6.72 4.81 5.80
N ARG A 157 -5.65 4.12 5.42
CA ARG A 157 -4.63 4.60 4.48
C ARG A 157 -4.59 3.76 3.20
N ALA A 158 -4.10 4.35 2.12
CA ALA A 158 -3.93 3.70 0.82
C ALA A 158 -2.49 3.81 0.31
N ILE A 159 -2.06 2.74 -0.34
CA ILE A 159 -0.83 2.66 -1.10
C ILE A 159 -1.22 2.44 -2.56
N LEU A 160 -0.98 3.43 -3.42
CA LEU A 160 -1.25 3.31 -4.85
C LEU A 160 -0.02 2.75 -5.53
N VAL A 161 -0.19 1.76 -6.40
CA VAL A 161 0.88 1.09 -7.15
C VAL A 161 0.57 1.19 -8.65
N GLY A 162 1.58 1.41 -9.51
CA GLY A 162 1.45 1.52 -10.98
C GLY A 162 1.88 2.89 -11.54
N ASP A 163 1.80 3.14 -12.86
CA ASP A 163 2.20 4.46 -13.43
C ASP A 163 1.18 5.57 -13.07
N ILE A 164 1.45 6.36 -12.02
CA ILE A 164 0.56 7.41 -11.49
C ILE A 164 0.80 8.77 -12.18
N LYS A 165 1.39 8.82 -13.38
CA LYS A 165 1.68 10.08 -14.12
C LYS A 165 0.51 11.06 -14.29
N GLN A 166 -0.73 10.65 -14.03
CA GLN A 166 -1.93 11.42 -14.33
C GLN A 166 -2.64 12.06 -13.12
N TYR A 167 -2.19 11.79 -11.88
CA TYR A 167 -2.92 12.24 -10.66
C TYR A 167 -2.14 13.22 -9.77
N GLU A 168 -0.96 13.68 -10.20
CA GLU A 168 -0.21 14.76 -9.54
C GLU A 168 -0.65 16.15 -10.04
N SER A 169 -1.94 16.49 -9.88
CA SER A 169 -2.45 17.87 -10.10
C SER A 169 -3.09 18.42 -8.85
#